data_AF-A0A9E5IU25-F1
#
_entry.id   AF-A0A9E5IU25-F1
#
_cell.length_a   1.000
_cell.length_b   1.000
_cell.length_c   1.000
_cell.angle_alpha   90.00
_cell.angle_beta   90.00
_cell.angle_gamma   90.00
#
_symmetry.space_group_name_H-M   'P 1'
#
loop_
_entity.id
_entity.type
_entity.pdbx_description
1 polymer ?
#
loop_
_entity_poly.entity_id
_entity_poly.type
_entity_poly.pdbx_seq_one_letter_code
_entity_poly.pdbx_strand_id
1 'polypeptide(L)'
;LRIGLQGIEWRMPATAIGLHYYPSGLARYIQRMGLAATQRAFLTARPFTWQQLEKLGLFEDFVQATEWQATLNELTQDIISLAPLAAEETKKSINEIATGAAQEATLRERVDRTSLSEDFAEGRAAFAERRQPVFRGQ
;
A
#
# COMPACT_ATOMS: atom_id res chain seq x y z
N LEU A 1 1.40 -2.21 1.29
CA LEU A 1 1.50 -3.63 0.93
C LEU A 1 2.61 -3.83 -0.07
N ARG A 2 3.73 -4.36 0.41
CA ARG A 2 4.89 -4.77 -0.37
C ARG A 2 5.48 -6.00 0.31
N ILE A 3 5.72 -7.07 -0.44
CA ILE A 3 6.54 -8.19 0.00
C ILE A 3 7.81 -8.21 -0.84
N GLY A 4 8.94 -8.49 -0.20
CA GLY A 4 10.25 -8.55 -0.85
C GLY A 4 10.84 -9.94 -0.78
N LEU A 5 11.76 -10.25 -1.69
CA LEU A 5 12.60 -11.44 -1.56
C LEU A 5 13.83 -11.09 -0.73
N GLN A 6 14.24 -12.01 0.15
CA GLN A 6 15.56 -11.91 0.77
C GLN A 6 16.65 -11.97 -0.30
N GLY A 7 17.71 -11.18 -0.08
CA GLY A 7 18.85 -11.08 -0.99
C GLY A 7 18.72 -10.00 -2.07
N ILE A 8 17.56 -9.34 -2.22
CA ILE A 8 17.45 -8.24 -3.19
C ILE A 8 18.23 -6.99 -2.76
N GLU A 9 18.63 -6.22 -3.76
CA GLU A 9 19.10 -4.85 -3.59
C GLU A 9 18.20 -3.89 -4.37
N TRP A 10 17.99 -2.71 -3.79
CA TRP A 10 17.22 -1.64 -4.44
C TRP A 10 18.07 -0.37 -4.52
N ARG A 11 18.10 0.28 -5.70
CA ARG A 11 18.93 1.46 -5.96
C ARG A 11 18.14 2.54 -6.69
N MET A 12 18.34 3.79 -6.30
CA MET A 12 17.92 4.97 -7.06
C MET A 12 19.13 5.57 -7.80
N PRO A 13 19.23 5.41 -9.14
CA PRO A 13 20.41 5.87 -9.88
C PRO A 13 20.29 7.29 -10.46
N ALA A 14 19.19 8.01 -10.26
CA ALA A 14 18.88 9.27 -10.96
C ALA A 14 20.06 10.27 -10.97
N THR A 15 20.62 10.61 -9.81
CA THR A 15 21.74 11.55 -9.73
C THR A 15 23.06 10.99 -10.27
N ALA A 16 23.25 9.67 -10.23
CA ALA A 16 24.44 9.01 -10.79
C ALA A 16 24.47 9.07 -12.33
N ILE A 17 23.32 9.29 -12.96
CA ILE A 17 23.19 9.49 -14.41
C ILE A 17 22.93 10.96 -14.79
N GLY A 18 23.12 11.90 -13.86
CA GLY A 18 22.90 13.33 -14.09
C GLY A 18 21.43 13.75 -14.19
N LEU A 19 20.48 12.88 -13.81
CA LEU A 19 19.06 13.18 -13.84
C LEU A 19 18.61 13.85 -12.52
N HIS A 20 18.17 15.11 -12.62
CA HIS A 20 17.33 15.69 -11.60
C HIS A 20 15.93 15.07 -11.66
N TYR A 21 15.50 14.45 -10.56
CA TYR A 21 14.25 13.71 -10.54
C TYR A 21 13.05 14.66 -10.45
N TYR A 22 11.95 14.30 -11.13
CA TYR A 22 10.78 15.17 -11.23
C TYR A 22 10.07 15.35 -9.87
N PRO A 23 9.41 16.50 -9.61
CA PRO A 23 8.90 16.85 -8.27
C PRO A 23 7.94 15.83 -7.65
N SER A 24 6.96 15.33 -8.42
CA SER A 24 5.99 14.37 -7.90
C SER A 24 6.61 13.02 -7.54
N GLY A 25 7.75 12.68 -8.15
CA GLY A 25 8.55 11.51 -7.81
C GLY A 25 9.27 11.71 -6.49
N LEU A 26 9.93 12.86 -6.30
CA LEU A 26 10.61 13.21 -5.05
C LEU A 26 9.62 13.25 -3.87
N ALA A 27 8.45 13.86 -4.05
CA ALA A 27 7.40 13.91 -3.03
C ALA A 27 6.96 12.50 -2.60
N ARG A 28 6.78 11.59 -3.57
CA ARG A 28 6.43 10.18 -3.31
C ARG A 28 7.51 9.44 -2.51
N TYR A 29 8.78 9.68 -2.81
CA TYR A 29 9.89 9.08 -2.05
C TYR A 29 9.89 9.56 -0.61
N ILE A 30 9.77 10.88 -0.38
CA ILE A 30 9.74 11.45 0.97
C ILE A 30 8.55 10.90 1.76
N GLN A 31 7.37 10.87 1.14
CA GLN A 31 6.14 10.39 1.76
C GLN A 31 6.23 8.90 2.14
N ARG A 32 6.86 8.07 1.30
CA ARG A 32 6.90 6.62 1.53
C ARG A 32 8.09 6.20 2.38
N MET A 33 9.29 6.70 2.09
CA MET A 33 10.54 6.28 2.74
C MET A 33 10.99 7.20 3.89
N GLY A 34 10.36 8.36 4.05
CA GLY A 34 10.84 9.43 4.93
C GLY A 34 11.98 10.23 4.30
N LEU A 35 12.24 11.40 4.88
CA LEU A 35 13.21 12.36 4.35
C LEU A 35 14.65 11.79 4.34
N ALA A 36 15.07 11.18 5.45
CA ALA A 36 16.45 10.70 5.60
C ALA A 36 16.80 9.57 4.61
N ALA A 37 15.93 8.57 4.46
CA ALA A 37 16.15 7.48 3.52
C ALA A 37 16.08 7.96 2.06
N THR A 38 15.21 8.93 1.77
CA THR A 38 15.14 9.57 0.44
C THR A 38 16.44 10.29 0.10
N GLN A 39 16.96 11.11 1.01
CA GLN A 39 18.24 11.79 0.81
C GLN A 39 19.38 10.78 0.62
N ARG A 40 19.44 9.71 1.44
CA ARG A 40 20.43 8.63 1.25
C ARG A 40 20.32 8.02 -0.15
N ALA A 41 19.11 7.71 -0.61
CA ALA A 41 18.87 7.12 -1.91
C ALA A 41 19.35 8.02 -3.05
N PHE A 42 18.88 9.27 -3.09
CA PHE A 42 19.17 10.19 -4.18
C PHE A 42 20.56 10.81 -4.13
N LEU A 43 21.13 11.08 -2.96
CA LEU A 43 22.41 11.79 -2.88
C LEU A 43 23.63 10.86 -2.88
N THR A 44 23.45 9.58 -2.54
CA THR A 44 24.56 8.61 -2.58
C THR A 44 24.47 7.66 -3.76
N ALA A 45 23.27 7.48 -4.32
CA ALA A 45 22.97 6.44 -5.31
C ALA A 45 23.48 5.04 -4.92
N ARG A 46 23.71 4.76 -3.63
CA ARG A 46 24.13 3.45 -3.14
C ARG A 46 22.91 2.54 -3.00
N PRO A 47 23.06 1.23 -3.27
CA PRO A 47 21.99 0.28 -3.04
C PRO A 47 21.59 0.22 -1.56
N PHE A 48 20.31 -0.07 -1.34
CA PHE A 48 19.81 -0.60 -0.08
C PHE A 48 19.80 -2.12 -0.18
N THR A 49 20.37 -2.79 0.82
CA THR A 49 20.15 -4.22 1.00
C THR A 49 18.72 -4.45 1.50
N TRP A 50 18.20 -5.65 1.32
CA TRP A 50 16.88 -6.01 1.85
C TRP A 50 16.75 -5.78 3.37
N GLN A 51 17.78 -6.05 4.18
CA GLN A 51 17.75 -5.77 5.63
C GLN A 51 17.70 -4.27 5.94
N GLN A 52 18.29 -3.43 5.09
CA GLN A 52 18.17 -1.98 5.24
C GLN A 52 16.77 -1.50 4.88
N LEU A 53 16.14 -2.09 3.86
CA LEU A 53 14.76 -1.80 3.47
C LEU A 53 13.76 -2.27 4.54
N GLU A 54 13.98 -3.44 5.14
CA GLU A 54 13.18 -3.98 6.23
C GLU A 54 13.13 -3.01 7.43
N LYS A 55 14.30 -2.46 7.82
CA LYS A 55 14.40 -1.46 8.89
C LYS A 55 13.65 -0.14 8.61
N LEU A 56 13.34 0.15 7.35
CA LEU A 56 12.54 1.32 6.99
C LEU A 56 11.03 1.08 7.22
N GLY A 57 10.59 -0.16 7.47
CA GLY A 57 9.18 -0.48 7.70
C GLY A 57 8.29 -0.29 6.47
N LEU A 58 8.84 -0.47 5.26
CA LEU A 58 8.14 -0.21 3.98
C LEU A 58 7.46 -1.44 3.39
N PHE A 59 7.91 -2.60 3.85
CA PHE A 59 7.50 -3.93 3.42
C PHE A 59 6.75 -4.59 4.57
N GLU A 60 5.75 -5.39 4.22
CA GLU A 60 5.06 -6.24 5.18
C GLU A 60 5.99 -7.38 5.61
N ASP A 61 6.80 -7.91 4.67
CA ASP A 61 7.80 -8.95 4.95
C ASP A 61 8.88 -9.06 3.85
N PHE A 62 10.02 -9.66 4.21
CA PHE A 62 11.05 -10.16 3.31
C PHE A 62 11.22 -11.67 3.46
N VAL A 63 10.78 -12.44 2.46
CA VAL A 63 10.70 -13.91 2.54
C VAL A 63 11.71 -14.61 1.63
N GLN A 64 11.98 -15.88 1.91
CA GLN A 64 12.78 -16.71 0.99
C GLN A 64 11.97 -17.03 -0.28
N ALA A 65 12.67 -17.34 -1.38
CA ALA A 65 12.01 -17.70 -2.64
C ALA A 65 11.07 -18.91 -2.51
N THR A 66 11.37 -19.84 -1.60
CA THR A 66 10.54 -21.02 -1.29
C THR A 66 9.21 -20.66 -0.62
N GLU A 67 9.14 -19.51 0.05
CA GLU A 67 7.96 -19.04 0.81
C GLU A 67 7.12 -18.05 0.00
N TRP A 68 7.69 -17.45 -1.03
CA TRP A 68 7.09 -16.39 -1.84
C TRP A 68 5.63 -16.64 -2.24
N GLN A 69 5.34 -17.82 -2.80
CA GLN A 69 3.99 -18.11 -3.30
C GLN A 69 2.96 -18.20 -2.17
N ALA A 70 3.34 -18.78 -1.03
CA ALA A 70 2.46 -18.89 0.12
C ALA A 70 2.15 -17.50 0.70
N THR A 71 3.18 -16.69 0.97
CA THR A 71 3.04 -15.33 1.49
C THR A 71 2.25 -14.42 0.55
N LEU A 72 2.48 -14.52 -0.76
CA LEU A 72 1.72 -13.75 -1.75
C LEU A 72 0.23 -14.14 -1.73
N ASN A 73 -0.06 -15.43 -1.64
CA ASN A 73 -1.44 -15.93 -1.60
C ASN A 73 -2.14 -15.47 -0.33
N GLU A 74 -1.49 -15.57 0.83
CA GLU A 74 -2.01 -15.11 2.11
C GLU A 74 -2.35 -13.61 2.07
N LEU A 75 -1.38 -12.76 1.70
CA LEU A 75 -1.60 -11.32 1.61
C LEU A 75 -2.70 -10.96 0.61
N THR A 76 -2.79 -11.69 -0.51
CA THR A 76 -3.84 -11.45 -1.50
C THR A 76 -5.20 -11.90 -0.96
N GLN A 77 -5.26 -13.03 -0.26
CA GLN A 77 -6.47 -13.56 0.35
C GLN A 77 -7.04 -12.60 1.40
N ASP A 78 -6.17 -11.98 2.21
CA ASP A 78 -6.55 -10.94 3.15
C ASP A 78 -7.27 -9.78 2.46
N ILE A 79 -6.80 -9.37 1.27
CA ILE A 79 -7.38 -8.24 0.53
C ILE A 79 -8.69 -8.63 -0.15
N ILE A 80 -8.72 -9.76 -0.87
CA ILE A 80 -9.89 -10.16 -1.66
C ILE A 80 -11.05 -10.67 -0.80
N SER A 81 -10.79 -10.98 0.48
CA SER A 81 -11.85 -11.31 1.45
C SER A 81 -12.61 -10.09 1.97
N LEU A 82 -12.14 -8.87 1.67
CA LEU A 82 -12.80 -7.62 2.07
C LEU A 82 -13.91 -7.23 1.07
N ALA A 83 -14.87 -6.43 1.54
CA ALA A 83 -15.90 -5.83 0.70
C ALA A 83 -15.26 -4.98 -0.42
N PRO A 84 -15.37 -5.36 -1.71
CA PRO A 84 -14.60 -4.75 -2.79
C PRO A 84 -14.81 -3.24 -2.90
N LEU A 85 -16.06 -2.78 -2.83
CA LEU A 85 -16.39 -1.35 -2.92
C LEU A 85 -15.79 -0.54 -1.76
N ALA A 86 -15.88 -1.07 -0.53
CA ALA A 86 -15.29 -0.42 0.62
C ALA A 86 -13.76 -0.36 0.51
N ALA A 87 -13.13 -1.49 0.18
CA ALA A 87 -11.67 -1.58 0.06
C ALA A 87 -11.11 -0.64 -1.01
N GLU A 88 -11.74 -0.58 -2.19
CA GLU A 88 -11.34 0.30 -3.28
C GLU A 88 -11.41 1.78 -2.87
N GLU A 89 -12.52 2.19 -2.27
CA GLU A 89 -12.82 3.58 -1.97
C GLU A 89 -12.04 4.09 -0.75
N THR A 90 -11.82 3.21 0.23
CA THR A 90 -10.86 3.45 1.31
C THR A 90 -9.45 3.62 0.75
N LYS A 91 -9.00 2.75 -0.17
CA LYS A 91 -7.66 2.87 -0.79
C LYS A 91 -7.49 4.16 -1.57
N LYS A 92 -8.50 4.60 -2.34
CA LYS A 92 -8.48 5.91 -3.03
C LYS A 92 -8.34 7.04 -2.03
N SER A 93 -9.16 7.05 -0.99
CA SER A 93 -9.18 8.08 0.04
C SER A 93 -7.86 8.18 0.80
N ILE A 94 -7.27 7.04 1.21
CA ILE A 94 -5.94 7.01 1.84
C ILE A 94 -4.88 7.65 0.95
N ASN A 95 -4.86 7.32 -0.35
CA ASN A 95 -3.85 7.86 -1.26
C ASN A 95 -4.02 9.37 -1.46
N GLU A 96 -5.25 9.86 -1.61
CA GLU A 96 -5.53 11.29 -1.77
C GLU A 96 -5.19 12.09 -0.52
N ILE A 97 -5.52 11.57 0.68
CA ILE A 97 -5.13 12.19 1.96
C ILE A 97 -3.62 12.30 2.01
N ALA A 98 -2.93 11.19 1.71
CA ALA A 98 -1.51 11.12 1.85
C ALA A 98 -0.78 12.05 0.86
N THR A 99 -1.36 12.36 -0.31
CA THR A 99 -0.81 13.32 -1.28
C THR A 99 -1.30 14.77 -1.08
N GLY A 100 -2.13 15.03 -0.06
CA GLY A 100 -2.73 16.35 0.15
C GLY A 100 -3.76 16.74 -0.93
N ALA A 101 -4.28 15.76 -1.69
CA ALA A 101 -5.26 15.97 -2.74
C ALA A 101 -6.71 15.67 -2.28
N ALA A 102 -6.88 15.24 -1.03
CA ALA A 102 -8.19 14.89 -0.49
C ALA A 102 -9.11 16.10 -0.38
N GLN A 103 -10.37 15.89 -0.78
CA GLN A 103 -11.47 16.81 -0.56
C GLN A 103 -12.46 16.16 0.39
N GLU A 104 -12.76 16.82 1.50
CA GLU A 104 -13.61 16.25 2.56
C GLU A 104 -15.00 15.85 2.04
N ALA A 105 -15.59 16.66 1.16
CA ALA A 105 -16.87 16.36 0.51
C ALA A 105 -16.82 15.05 -0.29
N THR A 106 -15.80 14.88 -1.14
CA THR A 106 -15.60 13.65 -1.92
C THR A 106 -15.40 12.42 -1.02
N LEU A 107 -14.65 12.56 0.07
CA LEU A 107 -14.45 11.46 1.02
C LEU A 107 -15.78 11.07 1.71
N ARG A 108 -16.62 12.05 2.07
CA ARG A 108 -17.96 11.79 2.64
C ARG A 108 -18.89 11.10 1.64
N GLU A 109 -18.91 11.54 0.39
CA GLU A 109 -19.68 10.88 -0.68
C GLU A 109 -19.29 9.40 -0.83
N ARG A 110 -17.99 9.08 -0.70
CA ARG A 110 -17.53 7.69 -0.73
C ARG A 110 -18.05 6.89 0.45
N VAL A 111 -18.01 7.45 1.66
CA VAL A 111 -18.55 6.84 2.88
C VAL A 111 -20.03 6.55 2.71
N ASP A 112 -20.81 7.53 2.27
CA ASP A 112 -22.26 7.40 2.08
C ASP A 112 -22.57 6.30 1.05
N ARG A 113 -21.91 6.33 -0.11
CA ARG A 113 -22.08 5.31 -1.16
C ARG A 113 -21.75 3.91 -0.64
N THR A 114 -20.63 3.72 0.06
CA THR A 114 -20.26 2.39 0.58
C THR A 114 -21.15 1.93 1.73
N SER A 115 -21.75 2.86 2.48
CA SER A 115 -22.68 2.53 3.58
C SER A 115 -24.06 2.11 3.08
N LEU A 116 -24.37 2.36 1.81
CA LEU A 116 -25.61 1.95 1.16
C LEU A 116 -25.47 0.66 0.34
N SER A 117 -24.28 0.06 0.28
CA SER A 117 -24.03 -1.14 -0.52
C SER A 117 -24.60 -2.41 0.13
N GLU A 118 -24.91 -3.41 -0.69
CA GLU A 118 -25.34 -4.73 -0.21
C GLU A 118 -24.23 -5.40 0.61
N ASP A 119 -22.97 -5.22 0.21
CA ASP A 119 -21.81 -5.73 0.94
C ASP A 119 -21.74 -5.16 2.37
N PHE A 120 -22.14 -3.91 2.59
CA PHE A 120 -22.16 -3.35 3.94
C PHE A 120 -23.29 -3.95 4.78
N ALA A 121 -24.45 -4.23 4.19
CA ALA A 121 -25.52 -4.95 4.86
C ALA A 121 -25.11 -6.38 5.21
N GLU A 122 -24.53 -7.11 4.27
CA GLU A 122 -24.01 -8.46 4.44
C GLU A 122 -22.90 -8.53 5.49
N GLY A 123 -21.95 -7.58 5.47
CA GLY A 123 -20.89 -7.51 6.48
C GLY A 123 -21.44 -7.37 7.90
N ARG A 124 -22.47 -6.54 8.10
CA ARG A 124 -23.15 -6.42 9.40
C ARG A 124 -23.90 -7.69 9.79
N ALA A 125 -24.61 -8.32 8.86
CA ALA A 125 -25.34 -9.55 9.11
C ALA A 125 -24.40 -10.71 9.48
N ALA A 126 -23.35 -10.92 8.67
CA ALA A 126 -22.34 -11.95 8.90
C ALA A 126 -21.64 -11.78 10.26
N PHE A 127 -21.32 -10.54 10.64
CA PHE A 127 -20.74 -10.23 11.95
C PHE A 127 -21.70 -10.57 13.10
N ALA A 128 -22.98 -10.19 12.99
CA ALA A 128 -23.99 -10.52 14.01
C ALA A 128 -24.22 -12.03 14.13
N GLU A 129 -24.17 -12.75 13.01
CA GLU A 129 -24.36 -14.20 12.90
C GLU A 129 -23.07 -15.01 13.17
N ARG A 130 -21.93 -14.36 13.40
CA ARG A 130 -20.60 -14.98 13.60
C ARG A 130 -20.20 -15.94 12.47
N ARG A 131 -20.51 -15.57 11.23
CA ARG A 131 -20.10 -16.29 10.03
C ARG A 131 -19.19 -15.42 9.16
N GLN A 132 -18.54 -16.04 8.18
CA GLN A 132 -17.80 -15.30 7.17
C GLN A 132 -18.77 -14.58 6.23
N PRO A 133 -18.51 -13.31 5.87
CA PRO A 133 -19.30 -12.58 4.90
C PRO A 133 -19.06 -13.08 3.48
N VAL A 134 -20.06 -12.96 2.62
CA VAL A 134 -19.96 -13.25 1.18
C VAL A 134 -20.19 -11.97 0.39
N PHE A 135 -19.09 -11.25 0.11
CA PHE A 135 -19.14 -10.01 -0.64
C PHE A 135 -19.25 -10.25 -2.16
N ARG A 136 -19.99 -9.37 -2.83
CA ARG A 136 -20.28 -9.43 -4.27
C ARG A 136 -19.88 -8.16 -5.02
N GLY A 137 -19.45 -7.11 -4.33
CA GLY A 137 -19.04 -5.84 -4.92
C GLY A 137 -20.21 -4.95 -5.33
N GLN A 138 -21.33 -5.05 -4.61
CA GLN A 138 -22.57 -4.29 -4.86
C GLN A 138 -23.16 -3.75 -3.55
#